data_AF-A0A355BIP9-F1
#
_entry.id   AF-A0A355BIP9-F1
#
_cell.length_a   1.000
_cell.length_b   1.000
_cell.length_c   1.000
_cell.angle_alpha   90.00
_cell.angle_beta   90.00
_cell.angle_gamma   90.00
#
_symmetry.space_group_name_H-M   'P 1'
#
loop_
_entity.id
_entity.type
_entity.pdbx_description
1 polymer ?
#
loop_
_entity_poly.entity_id
_entity_poly.type
_entity_poly.pdbx_seq_one_letter_code
_entity_poly.pdbx_strand_id
1 'polypeptide(L)'
;AHRVALRYHRQLRAKKQVASWLEGSPGIGPARRTALLKAFGSLKKIQAATESELAQVPGMSKQAAANLYQYLRQQAFNLSKGTK
;
A
#
# COMPACT_ATOMS: atom_id res chain seq x y z
N ALA A 1 -25.19 -26.91 9.64
CA ALA A 1 -24.08 -26.21 8.95
C ALA A 1 -24.29 -24.70 8.98
N HIS A 2 -23.66 -23.95 9.90
CA HIS A 2 -23.82 -22.47 9.95
C HIS A 2 -22.58 -21.75 10.52
N ARG A 3 -21.38 -21.96 9.97
CA ARG A 3 -20.17 -21.20 10.34
C ARG A 3 -19.23 -20.81 9.18
N VAL A 4 -19.57 -21.17 7.94
CA VAL A 4 -18.62 -21.07 6.82
C VAL A 4 -18.78 -19.79 5.98
N ALA A 5 -19.88 -19.04 6.12
CA ALA A 5 -20.18 -17.94 5.19
C ALA A 5 -19.43 -16.60 5.46
N LEU A 6 -18.84 -16.39 6.64
CA LEU A 6 -18.23 -15.08 7.00
C LEU A 6 -16.71 -14.98 6.76
N ARG A 7 -16.02 -16.09 6.46
CA ARG A 7 -14.56 -16.09 6.28
C ARG A 7 -14.11 -15.67 4.87
N TYR A 8 -14.96 -15.82 3.87
CA TYR A 8 -14.59 -15.54 2.47
C TYR A 8 -14.63 -14.04 2.12
N HIS A 9 -15.54 -13.27 2.71
CA HIS A 9 -15.67 -11.83 2.44
C HIS A 9 -14.61 -10.96 3.14
N ARG A 10 -13.91 -11.45 4.17
CA ARG A 10 -12.83 -10.70 4.85
C ARG A 10 -11.56 -10.62 4.01
N GLN A 11 -11.17 -11.72 3.36
CA GLN A 11 -10.00 -11.72 2.45
C GLN A 11 -10.25 -10.89 1.19
N LEU A 12 -11.49 -10.86 0.67
CA LEU A 12 -11.83 -10.06 -0.49
C LEU A 12 -11.72 -8.55 -0.22
N ARG A 13 -12.10 -8.09 0.99
CA ARG A 13 -11.97 -6.68 1.41
C ARG A 13 -10.52 -6.26 1.62
N ALA A 14 -9.69 -7.12 2.22
CA ALA A 14 -8.26 -6.86 2.34
C ALA A 14 -7.59 -6.71 0.96
N LYS A 15 -7.94 -7.57 -0.01
CA LYS A 15 -7.38 -7.50 -1.38
C LYS A 15 -7.85 -6.27 -2.16
N LYS A 16 -9.13 -5.87 -2.06
CA LYS A 16 -9.65 -4.66 -2.73
C LYS A 16 -9.12 -3.37 -2.11
N GLN A 17 -8.89 -3.34 -0.80
CA GLN A 17 -8.22 -2.19 -0.18
C GLN A 17 -6.80 -2.06 -0.74
N VAL A 18 -6.01 -3.14 -0.80
CA VAL A 18 -4.58 -3.09 -1.22
C VAL A 18 -4.34 -2.38 -2.56
N ALA A 19 -5.25 -2.53 -3.53
CA ALA A 19 -5.14 -1.83 -4.82
C ALA A 19 -5.42 -0.32 -4.74
N SER A 20 -6.27 0.13 -3.81
CA SER A 20 -6.80 1.50 -3.75
C SER A 20 -5.85 2.52 -3.10
N TRP A 21 -4.94 2.12 -2.21
CA TRP A 21 -4.13 3.11 -1.47
C TRP A 21 -3.07 3.78 -2.34
N LEU A 22 -2.49 3.04 -3.28
CA LEU A 22 -1.43 3.58 -4.11
C LEU A 22 -1.97 4.63 -5.10
N GLU A 23 -3.27 4.57 -5.41
CA GLU A 23 -3.99 5.64 -6.12
C GLU A 23 -4.24 6.89 -5.29
N GLY A 24 -4.45 6.75 -3.97
CA GLY A 24 -4.72 7.86 -3.07
C GLY A 24 -3.50 8.54 -2.46
N SER A 25 -2.28 8.08 -2.77
CA SER A 25 -1.05 8.63 -2.18
C SER A 25 -0.73 10.02 -2.77
N PRO A 26 -0.74 11.09 -1.95
CA PRO A 26 -0.41 12.43 -2.42
C PRO A 26 1.06 12.50 -2.90
N GLY A 27 1.28 13.09 -4.08
CA GLY A 27 2.61 13.22 -4.67
C GLY A 27 3.16 11.98 -5.39
N ILE A 28 2.39 10.89 -5.49
CA ILE A 28 2.76 9.69 -6.24
C ILE A 28 1.86 9.56 -7.48
N GLY A 29 2.35 10.08 -8.61
CA GLY A 29 1.70 9.93 -9.91
C GLY A 29 1.83 8.52 -10.50
N PRO A 30 1.08 8.22 -11.57
CA PRO A 30 1.06 6.89 -12.20
C PRO A 30 2.44 6.39 -12.63
N ALA A 31 3.32 7.27 -13.12
CA ALA A 31 4.69 6.90 -13.49
C ALA A 31 5.50 6.32 -12.32
N ARG A 32 5.41 6.96 -11.14
CA ARG A 32 6.09 6.51 -9.91
C ARG A 32 5.50 5.21 -9.39
N ARG A 33 4.17 5.03 -9.47
CA ARG A 33 3.54 3.74 -9.11
C ARG A 33 4.05 2.61 -9.97
N THR A 34 4.10 2.82 -11.27
CA THR A 34 4.59 1.80 -12.20
C THR A 34 6.06 1.48 -11.93
N ALA A 35 6.89 2.49 -11.64
CA ALA A 35 8.28 2.28 -11.25
C ALA A 35 8.40 1.47 -9.95
N LEU A 36 7.61 1.80 -8.92
CA LEU A 36 7.58 1.07 -7.65
C LEU A 36 7.10 -0.38 -7.85
N LEU A 37 6.03 -0.59 -8.64
CA LEU A 37 5.53 -1.92 -8.95
C LEU A 37 6.55 -2.74 -9.76
N LYS A 38 7.30 -2.12 -10.67
CA LYS A 38 8.39 -2.78 -11.39
C LYS A 38 9.57 -3.13 -10.48
N ALA A 39 9.95 -2.24 -9.57
CA ALA A 39 11.06 -2.44 -8.65
C ALA A 39 10.76 -3.51 -7.58
N PHE A 40 9.59 -3.43 -6.95
CA PHE A 40 9.23 -4.30 -5.83
C PHE A 40 8.38 -5.52 -6.24
N GLY A 41 7.73 -5.49 -7.40
CA GLY A 41 6.92 -6.58 -7.94
C GLY A 41 5.53 -6.74 -7.29
N SER A 42 5.32 -6.26 -6.07
CA SER A 42 4.00 -6.33 -5.42
C SER A 42 3.76 -5.22 -4.42
N LEU A 43 2.49 -4.87 -4.24
CA LEU A 43 2.02 -3.87 -3.27
C LEU A 43 2.41 -4.22 -1.83
N LYS A 44 2.40 -5.51 -1.48
CA LYS A 44 2.86 -5.98 -0.16
C LYS A 44 4.33 -5.69 0.08
N LYS A 45 5.18 -5.90 -0.94
CA LYS A 45 6.60 -5.59 -0.84
C LYS A 45 6.85 -4.09 -0.74
N ILE A 46 6.10 -3.26 -1.47
CA ILE A 46 6.15 -1.80 -1.35
C ILE A 46 5.76 -1.35 0.07
N GLN A 47 4.74 -1.97 0.67
CA GLN A 47 4.32 -1.66 2.03
C GLN A 47 5.34 -2.06 3.10
N ALA A 48 6.06 -3.16 2.86
CA ALA A 48 7.14 -3.62 3.74
C ALA A 48 8.46 -2.87 3.50
N ALA A 49 8.59 -2.13 2.40
CA ALA A 49 9.80 -1.42 2.05
C ALA A 49 10.04 -0.24 2.98
N THR A 50 11.32 0.06 3.19
CA THR A 50 11.78 1.22 3.95
C THR A 50 11.74 2.49 3.09
N GLU A 51 11.71 3.64 3.74
CA GLU A 51 11.80 4.95 3.05
C GLU A 51 13.01 5.02 2.10
N SER A 52 14.16 4.49 2.54
CA SER A 52 15.38 4.49 1.72
C SER A 52 15.24 3.62 0.47
N GLU A 53 14.62 2.44 0.58
CA GLU A 53 14.37 1.57 -0.59
C GLU A 53 13.38 2.21 -1.56
N LEU A 54 12.34 2.88 -1.06
CA LEU A 54 11.40 3.63 -1.89
C LEU A 54 12.10 4.80 -2.62
N ALA A 55 13.06 5.45 -1.97
CA ALA A 55 13.84 6.53 -2.56
C ALA A 55 14.85 6.06 -3.63
N GLN A 56 15.26 4.78 -3.59
CA GLN A 56 16.14 4.20 -4.62
C GLN A 56 15.44 3.93 -5.95
N VAL A 57 14.11 3.97 -5.99
CA VAL A 57 13.36 3.70 -7.22
C VAL A 57 13.56 4.82 -8.24
N PRO A 58 13.82 4.50 -9.52
CA PRO A 58 13.97 5.50 -10.57
C PRO A 58 12.76 6.43 -10.66
N GLY A 59 13.00 7.75 -10.61
CA GLY A 59 11.95 8.77 -10.61
C GLY A 59 11.37 9.10 -9.23
N MET A 60 11.90 8.51 -8.16
CA MET A 60 11.61 8.92 -6.79
C MET A 60 12.57 9.98 -6.25
N SER A 61 12.00 10.97 -5.57
CA SER A 61 12.74 11.91 -4.73
C SER A 61 12.60 11.50 -3.27
N LYS A 62 13.56 11.91 -2.43
CA LYS A 62 13.51 11.67 -0.97
C LYS A 62 12.19 12.12 -0.36
N GLN A 63 11.72 13.31 -0.72
CA GLN A 63 10.47 13.87 -0.19
C GLN A 63 9.25 13.02 -0.57
N ALA A 64 9.19 12.53 -1.80
CA ALA A 64 8.04 11.75 -2.24
C ALA A 64 8.11 10.30 -1.73
N ALA A 65 9.31 9.75 -1.50
CA ALA A 65 9.49 8.50 -0.77
C ALA A 65 9.05 8.62 0.70
N ALA A 66 9.43 9.69 1.40
CA ALA A 66 9.00 9.99 2.76
C ALA A 66 7.47 10.11 2.86
N ASN A 67 6.85 10.88 1.95
CA ASN A 67 5.40 11.04 1.91
C ASN A 67 4.68 9.70 1.71
N LEU A 68 5.16 8.87 0.77
CA LEU A 68 4.61 7.54 0.54
C LEU A 68 4.77 6.64 1.76
N TYR A 69 5.95 6.63 2.38
CA TYR A 69 6.22 5.82 3.57
C TYR A 69 5.31 6.19 4.75
N GLN A 70 5.12 7.49 5.01
CA GLN A 70 4.21 7.98 6.02
C GLN A 70 2.76 7.60 5.71
N TYR A 71 2.33 7.77 4.46
CA TYR A 71 0.99 7.38 4.00
C TYR A 71 0.73 5.88 4.20
N LEU A 72 1.69 5.02 3.86
CA LEU A 72 1.60 3.57 4.04
C LEU A 72 1.49 3.18 5.53
N ARG A 73 2.22 3.86 6.42
CA ARG A 73 2.11 3.66 7.87
C ARG A 73 0.77 4.11 8.44
N GLN A 74 0.25 5.26 8.00
CA GLN A 74 -1.07 5.74 8.41
C GLN A 74 -2.19 4.80 7.96
N GLN A 75 -2.12 4.28 6.72
CA GLN A 75 -3.05 3.25 6.24
C GLN A 75 -3.01 2.00 7.12
N ALA A 76 -1.82 1.44 7.39
CA ALA A 76 -1.68 0.26 8.26
C ALA A 76 -2.32 0.48 9.65
N PHE A 77 -2.18 1.68 10.21
CA PHE A 77 -2.83 2.06 11.46
C PHE A 77 -4.36 2.14 11.34
N ASN A 78 -4.89 2.71 10.27
CA ASN A 78 -6.33 2.83 10.04
C ASN A 78 -7.02 1.47 9.83
N LEU A 79 -6.33 0.51 9.21
CA LEU A 79 -6.84 -0.87 9.08
C LEU A 79 -7.02 -1.58 10.44
N SER A 80 -6.24 -1.20 11.46
CA SER A 80 -6.39 -1.73 12.83
C SER A 80 -7.63 -1.15 13.54
N LYS A 81 -7.95 0.12 13.30
CA LYS A 81 -9.04 0.83 13.98
C LYS A 81 -10.43 0.69 13.34
N GLY A 82 -10.53 0.14 12.13
CA GLY A 82 -11.79 -0.05 11.39
C GLY A 82 -12.66 -1.23 11.81
N THR A 83 -12.41 -1.86 12.97
CA THR A 83 -13.27 -2.91 13.52
C THR A 83 -14.11 -2.35 14.67
N LYS A 84 -15.11 -1.55 14.33
CA LYS A 84 -16.31 -1.36 15.17
C LYS A 84 -17.51 -1.86 14.39
#